data_AF-A0A536AH02-F1
#
_entry.id   AF-A0A536AH02-F1
#
_cell.length_a   1.000
_cell.length_b   1.000
_cell.length_c   1.000
_cell.angle_alpha   90.00
_cell.angle_beta   90.00
_cell.angle_gamma   90.00
#
_symmetry.space_group_name_H-M   'P 1'
#
loop_
_entity.id
_entity.type
_entity.pdbx_description
1 polymer ?
#
loop_
_entity_poly.entity_id
_entity_poly.type
_entity_poly.pdbx_seq_one_letter_code
_entity_poly.pdbx_strand_id
1 'polypeptide(L)'
;MTGRERVQAALAMGVADRPPVGAWGHAYREEWSAAELAAVTLERARRLGWDFVKFQPRASTFAEAFGSTYHPSGHRLRAPILIK
;
A
#
# COMPACT_ATOMS: atom_id res chain seq x y z
N MET A 1 -18.89 -1.17 15.00
CA MET A 1 -17.96 -2.18 14.46
C MET A 1 -16.65 -1.53 14.04
N THR A 2 -15.52 -2.20 14.28
CA THR A 2 -14.19 -1.80 13.80
C THR A 2 -13.98 -2.22 12.33
N GLY A 3 -12.97 -1.66 11.67
CA GLY A 3 -12.58 -2.09 10.33
C GLY A 3 -12.26 -3.59 10.25
N ARG A 4 -11.55 -4.10 11.25
CA ARG A 4 -11.22 -5.52 11.39
C ARG A 4 -12.47 -6.40 11.51
N GLU A 5 -13.44 -5.99 12.33
CA GLU A 5 -14.71 -6.72 12.48
C GLU A 5 -15.48 -6.78 11.16
N ARG A 6 -15.51 -5.69 10.37
CA ARG A 6 -16.14 -5.71 9.04
C ARG A 6 -15.47 -6.69 8.08
N VAL A 7 -14.14 -6.71 8.06
CA VAL A 7 -13.38 -7.65 7.22
C VAL A 7 -13.65 -9.10 7.64
N GLN A 8 -13.64 -9.38 8.95
CA GLN A 8 -13.91 -10.71 9.48
C GLN A 8 -15.34 -11.18 9.15
N ALA A 9 -16.34 -10.30 9.29
CA ALA A 9 -17.71 -10.61 8.91
C ALA A 9 -17.83 -10.92 7.41
N ALA A 10 -17.19 -10.13 6.54
CA ALA A 10 -17.19 -10.36 5.10
C ALA A 10 -16.52 -11.70 4.71
N LEU A 11 -15.39 -12.04 5.33
CA LEU A 11 -14.71 -13.32 5.10
C LEU A 11 -15.52 -14.53 5.56
N ALA A 12 -16.34 -14.36 6.60
CA ALA A 12 -17.27 -15.38 7.08
C ALA A 12 -18.57 -15.45 6.25
N MET A 13 -18.66 -14.74 5.12
CA MET A 13 -19.88 -14.61 4.31
C MET A 13 -21.08 -14.03 5.08
N GLY A 14 -20.82 -13.27 6.15
CA GLY A 14 -21.81 -12.59 6.96
C GLY A 14 -22.10 -11.15 6.48
N VAL A 15 -23.04 -10.50 7.17
CA VAL A 15 -23.43 -9.10 6.91
C VAL A 15 -22.91 -8.20 8.02
N ALA A 16 -22.10 -7.21 7.64
CA ALA A 16 -21.60 -6.14 8.50
C ALA A 16 -22.54 -4.92 8.51
N ASP A 17 -22.22 -3.90 9.32
CA ASP A 17 -22.89 -2.59 9.29
C ASP A 17 -22.77 -1.88 7.92
N ARG A 18 -21.69 -2.13 7.18
CA ARG A 18 -21.48 -1.78 5.77
C ARG A 18 -20.36 -2.66 5.16
N PRO A 19 -20.20 -2.72 3.83
CA PRO A 19 -19.05 -3.40 3.22
C PRO A 19 -17.70 -2.87 3.73
N PRO A 20 -16.69 -3.73 3.98
CA PRO A 20 -15.34 -3.28 4.32
C PRO A 20 -14.69 -2.60 3.11
N VAL A 21 -13.99 -1.49 3.33
CA VAL A 21 -13.35 -0.70 2.28
C VAL A 21 -11.86 -0.53 2.51
N GLY A 22 -11.09 -0.61 1.43
CA GLY A 22 -9.67 -0.33 1.39
C GLY A 22 -9.27 0.02 -0.03
N ALA A 23 -8.27 0.88 -0.17
CA ALA A 23 -7.68 1.23 -1.45
C ALA A 23 -6.16 1.18 -1.33
N TRP A 24 -5.49 0.89 -2.44
CA TRP A 24 -4.04 0.86 -2.52
C TRP A 24 -3.57 1.45 -3.84
N GLY A 25 -2.31 1.84 -3.86
CA GLY A 25 -1.64 2.41 -5.01
C GLY A 25 -0.23 2.78 -4.64
N HIS A 26 0.56 3.10 -5.66
CA HIS A 26 1.94 3.48 -5.45
C HIS A 26 2.07 4.83 -4.73
N ALA A 27 3.15 4.94 -3.97
CA ALA A 27 3.60 6.17 -3.35
C ALA A 27 5.04 6.40 -3.81
N TYR A 28 5.25 6.52 -5.14
CA TYR A 28 6.56 6.42 -5.82
C TYR A 28 7.70 7.26 -5.23
N ARG A 29 7.39 8.30 -4.45
CA ARG A 29 8.39 9.10 -3.72
C ARG A 29 8.73 8.49 -2.37
N GLU A 30 7.72 8.10 -1.61
CA GLU A 30 7.82 7.62 -0.24
C GLU A 30 8.17 6.13 -0.14
N GLU A 31 7.96 5.37 -1.21
CA GLU A 31 8.26 3.93 -1.25
C GLU A 31 9.78 3.63 -1.34
N TRP A 32 10.66 4.62 -1.13
CA TRP A 32 12.12 4.51 -1.02
C TRP A 32 12.70 4.38 0.38
N SER A 33 11.86 4.51 1.38
CA SER A 33 12.20 4.23 2.76
C SER A 33 11.09 3.40 3.40
N ALA A 34 11.46 2.40 4.19
CA ALA A 34 10.48 1.63 4.96
C ALA A 34 9.66 2.53 5.89
N ALA A 35 10.32 3.54 6.49
CA ALA A 35 9.68 4.50 7.39
C ALA A 35 8.72 5.44 6.64
N GLU A 36 9.12 5.97 5.49
CA GLU A 36 8.27 6.86 4.69
C GLU A 36 7.07 6.11 4.10
N LEU A 37 7.28 4.89 3.60
CA LEU A 37 6.19 4.04 3.10
C LEU A 37 5.18 3.71 4.21
N ALA A 38 5.65 3.39 5.42
CA ALA A 38 4.77 3.17 6.56
C ALA A 38 4.00 4.44 6.93
N ALA A 39 4.68 5.58 7.00
CA ALA A 39 4.07 6.87 7.35
C ALA A 39 2.96 7.27 6.38
N VAL A 40 3.22 7.24 5.06
CA VAL A 40 2.22 7.62 4.05
C VAL A 40 1.05 6.62 4.01
N THR A 41 1.32 5.34 4.27
CA THR A 41 0.26 4.32 4.32
C THR A 41 -0.69 4.56 5.50
N LEU A 42 -0.14 4.84 6.70
CA LEU A 42 -0.92 5.12 7.90
C LEU A 42 -1.69 6.45 7.79
N GLU A 43 -1.05 7.48 7.22
CA GLU A 43 -1.69 8.78 6.96
C GLU A 43 -2.94 8.60 6.10
N ARG A 44 -2.82 7.94 4.95
CA ARG A 44 -3.96 7.72 4.05
C ARG A 44 -5.04 6.84 4.67
N ALA A 45 -4.66 5.79 5.42
CA ALA A 45 -5.61 4.92 6.11
C ALA A 45 -6.47 5.68 7.13
N ARG A 46 -5.84 6.55 7.91
CA ARG A 46 -6.53 7.40 8.88
C ARG A 46 -7.39 8.47 8.18
N ARG A 47 -6.82 9.18 7.20
CA ARG A 47 -7.51 10.27 6.51
C ARG A 47 -8.73 9.80 5.72
N LEU A 48 -8.66 8.63 5.10
CA LEU A 48 -9.71 8.09 4.24
C LEU A 48 -10.59 7.05 4.93
N GLY A 49 -10.34 6.76 6.22
CA GLY A 49 -11.16 5.85 7.02
C GLY A 49 -11.18 4.42 6.49
N TRP A 50 -10.04 3.91 6.02
CA TRP A 50 -9.94 2.55 5.51
C TRP A 50 -10.09 1.51 6.62
N ASP A 51 -10.74 0.40 6.29
CA ASP A 51 -11.03 -0.68 7.23
C ASP A 51 -9.88 -1.68 7.34
N PHE A 52 -9.07 -1.76 6.29
CA PHE A 52 -7.86 -2.53 6.22
C PHE A 52 -6.85 -1.83 5.31
N VAL A 53 -5.57 -2.16 5.54
CA VAL A 53 -4.46 -1.68 4.72
C VAL A 53 -3.92 -2.86 3.93
N LYS A 54 -3.88 -2.72 2.60
CA LYS A 54 -3.00 -3.54 1.77
C LYS A 54 -1.65 -2.84 1.68
N PHE A 55 -0.69 -3.30 2.49
CA PHE A 55 0.66 -2.75 2.46
C PHE A 55 1.35 -3.13 1.15
N GLN A 56 1.74 -2.15 0.35
CA GLN A 56 2.30 -2.36 -0.99
C GLN A 56 3.69 -1.71 -1.09
N PRO A 57 4.78 -2.48 -0.96
CA PRO A 57 6.11 -2.00 -1.33
C PRO A 57 6.24 -1.83 -2.85
N ARG A 58 7.33 -1.19 -3.30
CA ARG A 58 7.61 -1.06 -4.73
C ARG A 58 7.70 -2.43 -5.36
N ALA A 59 7.12 -2.60 -6.55
CA ALA A 59 7.31 -3.84 -7.30
C ALA A 59 8.79 -4.11 -7.61
N SER A 60 9.62 -3.06 -7.72
CA SER A 60 11.05 -3.19 -7.99
C SER A 60 11.80 -3.97 -6.91
N THR A 61 11.34 -3.98 -5.65
CA THR A 61 12.09 -4.65 -4.56
C THR A 61 12.27 -6.14 -4.81
N PHE A 62 11.34 -6.77 -5.53
CA PHE A 62 11.46 -8.17 -5.93
C PHE A 62 12.60 -8.37 -6.93
N ALA A 63 12.70 -7.53 -7.96
CA ALA A 63 13.79 -7.59 -8.94
C ALA A 63 15.14 -7.15 -8.35
N GLU A 64 15.13 -6.15 -7.45
CA GLU A 64 16.31 -5.71 -6.70
C GLU A 64 16.90 -6.86 -5.86
N ALA A 65 16.05 -7.73 -5.29
CA ALA A 65 16.50 -8.94 -4.58
C ALA A 65 17.21 -9.96 -5.49
N PHE A 66 17.04 -9.87 -6.80
CA PHE A 66 17.73 -10.70 -7.81
C PHE A 66 18.83 -9.92 -8.57
N GLY A 67 19.22 -8.74 -8.10
CA GLY A 67 20.39 -8.00 -8.61
C GLY A 67 20.08 -6.87 -9.60
N SER A 68 18.80 -6.63 -9.93
CA SER A 68 18.44 -5.42 -10.70
C SER A 68 18.68 -4.15 -9.89
N THR A 69 19.01 -3.06 -10.56
CA THR A 69 19.17 -1.74 -9.94
C THR A 69 18.16 -0.77 -10.54
N TYR A 70 17.47 -0.03 -9.67
CA TYR A 70 16.50 0.98 -10.07
C TYR A 70 16.86 2.34 -9.48
N HIS A 71 16.44 3.41 -10.16
CA HIS A 71 16.47 4.76 -9.59
C HIS A 71 15.08 5.42 -9.62
N PRO A 72 14.82 6.39 -8.72
CA PRO A 72 13.54 7.10 -8.71
C PRO A 72 13.30 7.84 -10.04
N SER A 73 12.07 7.79 -10.54
CA SER A 73 11.66 8.55 -11.72
C SER A 73 11.57 10.06 -11.51
N GLY A 74 11.67 10.51 -10.25
CA GLY A 74 11.41 11.91 -9.84
C GLY A 74 9.93 12.31 -9.88
N HIS A 75 9.02 11.46 -10.36
CA HIS A 75 7.62 11.79 -10.56
C HIS A 75 6.68 10.95 -9.68
N ARG A 76 5.70 11.60 -9.03
CA ARG A 76 4.80 10.95 -8.06
C ARG A 76 3.88 9.87 -8.66
N LEU A 77 3.74 9.83 -9.98
CA LEU A 77 2.90 8.88 -10.74
C LEU A 77 3.69 7.99 -11.70
N ARG A 78 5.02 8.04 -11.72
CA ARG A 78 5.81 7.20 -12.64
C ARG A 78 6.64 6.20 -11.85
N ALA A 79 6.61 4.95 -12.30
CA ALA A 79 7.38 3.86 -11.74
C ALA A 79 8.89 4.13 -11.76
N PRO A 80 9.66 3.49 -10.85
CA PRO A 80 11.12 3.51 -10.90
C PRO A 80 11.64 3.08 -12.28
N ILE A 81 12.80 3.62 -12.65
CA ILE A 81 13.45 3.32 -13.92
C ILE A 81 14.54 2.27 -13.66
N LEU A 82 14.52 1.18 -14.43
CA LEU A 82 15.56 0.15 -14.40
C LEU A 82 16.85 0.70 -15.02
N ILE A 83 17.98 0.51 -14.35
CA ILE A 83 19.29 0.99 -14.82
C ILE A 83 20.34 -0.11 -14.91
N LYS A 84 20.10 -1.29 -14.32
CA LYS A 84 20.95 -2.48 -14.45
C LYS A 84 20.16 -3.74 -14.17
#